data_AF-A0A352T215-F1
#
_entry.id   AF-A0A352T215-F1
#
_cell.length_a   1.000
_cell.length_b   1.000
_cell.length_c   1.000
_cell.angle_alpha   90.00
_cell.angle_beta   90.00
_cell.angle_gamma   90.00
#
_symmetry.space_group_name_H-M   'P 1'
#
loop_
_entity.id
_entity.type
_entity.pdbx_description
1 polymer ?
#
loop_
_entity_poly.entity_id
_entity_poly.type
_entity_poly.pdbx_seq_one_letter_code
_entity_poly.pdbx_strand_id
1 'polypeptide(L)'
;MKRQIPKSNDGLHLDSPCLIESKTSLIMQFLFYFLFLFIGVSGAYGCFYTIFPLPLSLQVVIPYAIVFCAVFTLVFLIKLNRILLLFISLAVAVYALFLKHSLIDVLNHLTHGFILTYNSVISAYAQKMQYNLFTLPIAPAGINEMTASSTMFAVFTLFFVTLFMAWMLIRRKKPIFCFMFTVPFLGVSVAFSIIPHYAAVAALYVFWAFLILNSSFLRNKSKFNKKKSVFYSGGKTAANPQSLILLPILVACLMLVTILYPMHSFQRSDFVKDLRLGLLNIPKIPSPIQIPIQSILGYDDRINLQLVGNITFTGKTVLRVQSSSHEADYLKGYVGSIYNGQSWDSLPAKEYEKLDSILNEWKVQNFTSLFNKLLARATNIYDLTIQNVKRNSLRVYAPYGLISKPEELPGIDFINDGFLRSSNTLFGTSEYSMKATTLQIDAWRMSDSIMEAFISEQSSFINAAKEYKHFVYSNYTQLPETLKERLDQYRREHNLDIEGYMSPNAFANAIINQVHSENSYTLSPGLTPEGEDFVEYFLFENQGV
;
A
#
# COMPACT_ATOMS: atom_id res chain seq x y z
N MET A 1 52.18 19.37 -4.84
CA MET A 1 52.90 19.69 -6.08
C MET A 1 52.13 19.10 -7.27
N LYS A 2 51.24 19.88 -7.90
CA LYS A 2 50.45 19.42 -9.06
C LYS A 2 51.20 19.80 -10.34
N ARG A 3 51.63 18.78 -11.10
CA ARG A 3 52.33 18.90 -12.39
C ARG A 3 51.43 19.64 -13.40
N GLN A 4 51.83 20.84 -13.83
CA GLN A 4 51.26 21.51 -14.99
C GLN A 4 51.88 20.90 -16.25
N ILE A 5 51.06 20.31 -17.10
CA ILE A 5 51.44 19.90 -18.46
C ILE A 5 51.18 21.11 -19.37
N PRO A 6 52.15 21.58 -20.17
CA PRO A 6 51.95 22.72 -21.07
C PRO A 6 51.04 22.31 -22.23
N LYS A 7 50.02 23.13 -22.52
CA LYS A 7 49.17 22.99 -23.72
C LYS A 7 49.95 23.46 -24.94
N SER A 8 50.20 22.59 -25.91
CA SER A 8 50.65 22.98 -27.25
C SER A 8 49.49 23.67 -27.99
N ASN A 9 49.76 24.82 -28.59
CA ASN A 9 48.75 25.69 -29.21
C ASN A 9 48.44 25.37 -30.70
N ASP A 10 49.03 24.33 -31.29
CA ASP A 10 48.85 24.02 -32.71
C ASP A 10 48.11 22.70 -32.94
N GLY A 11 46.80 22.71 -32.67
CA GLY A 11 45.90 21.61 -33.02
C GLY A 11 44.55 22.18 -33.47
N LEU A 12 44.07 21.73 -34.64
CA LEU A 12 42.75 22.09 -35.14
C LEU A 12 41.68 21.66 -34.11
N HIS A 13 41.16 22.62 -33.35
CA HIS A 13 40.11 22.38 -32.36
C HIS A 13 38.78 22.19 -33.09
N LEU A 14 38.43 20.94 -33.40
CA LEU A 14 37.07 20.60 -33.82
C LEU A 14 36.13 20.81 -32.61
N ASP A 15 35.20 21.76 -32.74
CA ASP A 15 34.13 21.96 -31.78
C ASP A 15 33.34 20.65 -31.60
N SER A 16 32.95 20.37 -30.35
CA SER A 16 32.14 19.19 -30.04
C SER A 16 30.86 19.19 -30.90
N PRO A 17 30.49 18.05 -31.55
CA PRO A 17 29.35 17.99 -32.45
C PRO A 17 28.08 18.46 -31.73
N CYS A 18 27.53 19.58 -32.19
CA CYS A 18 26.27 20.12 -31.72
C CYS A 18 25.21 19.73 -32.75
N LEU A 19 24.22 18.92 -32.33
CA LEU A 19 23.03 18.70 -33.14
C LEU A 19 22.34 20.06 -33.34
N ILE A 20 22.33 20.54 -34.58
CA ILE A 20 21.63 21.76 -34.97
C ILE A 20 20.14 21.38 -35.09
N GLU A 21 19.45 21.29 -33.95
CA GLU A 21 17.98 21.23 -33.95
C GLU A 21 17.44 22.59 -34.41
N SER A 22 16.53 22.56 -35.38
CA SER A 22 15.85 23.76 -35.86
C SER A 22 15.09 24.41 -34.70
N LYS A 23 15.32 25.71 -34.51
CA LYS A 23 14.70 26.48 -33.43
C LYS A 23 13.19 26.51 -33.64
N THR A 24 12.44 25.82 -32.77
CA THR A 24 10.98 25.75 -32.85
C THR A 24 10.36 27.16 -32.83
N SER A 25 9.46 27.46 -33.77
CA SER A 25 8.80 28.77 -33.83
C SER A 25 7.96 29.04 -32.58
N LEU A 26 7.77 30.32 -32.23
CA LEU A 26 6.97 30.71 -31.05
C LEU A 26 5.53 30.17 -31.15
N ILE A 27 4.94 30.20 -32.34
CA ILE A 27 3.59 29.68 -32.62
C ILE A 27 3.50 28.19 -32.29
N MET A 28 4.48 27.39 -32.70
CA MET A 28 4.50 25.95 -32.42
C MET A 28 4.72 25.65 -30.93
N GLN A 29 5.52 26.47 -30.24
CA GLN A 29 5.66 26.36 -28.77
C GLN A 29 4.36 26.73 -28.05
N PHE A 30 3.67 27.77 -28.52
CA PHE A 30 2.37 28.19 -28.01
C PHE A 30 1.34 27.08 -28.17
N LEU A 31 1.17 26.54 -29.38
CA LEU A 31 0.22 25.46 -29.66
C LEU A 31 0.49 24.23 -28.77
N PHE A 32 1.77 23.84 -28.64
CA PHE A 32 2.18 22.72 -27.81
C PHE A 32 1.77 22.90 -26.34
N TYR A 33 2.17 24.01 -25.71
CA TYR A 33 1.89 24.22 -24.29
C TYR A 33 0.41 24.56 -24.03
N PHE A 34 -0.26 25.26 -24.95
CA PHE A 34 -1.68 25.58 -24.84
C PHE A 34 -2.53 24.31 -24.81
N LEU A 35 -2.38 23.43 -25.81
CA LEU A 35 -3.14 22.17 -25.88
C LEU A 35 -2.85 21.30 -24.66
N PHE A 36 -1.58 21.18 -24.28
CA PHE A 36 -1.20 20.35 -23.16
C PHE A 36 -1.74 20.86 -21.82
N LEU A 37 -1.67 22.18 -21.59
CA LEU A 37 -2.23 22.82 -20.41
C LEU A 37 -3.76 22.72 -20.38
N PHE A 38 -4.41 22.94 -21.53
CA PHE A 38 -5.87 22.90 -21.65
C PHE A 38 -6.43 21.52 -21.32
N ILE A 39 -5.81 20.44 -21.81
CA ILE A 39 -6.22 19.06 -21.48
C ILE A 39 -6.06 18.78 -19.98
N GLY A 40 -4.93 19.17 -19.39
CA GLY A 40 -4.67 18.95 -17.96
C GLY A 40 -5.62 19.73 -17.04
N VAL A 41 -5.87 20.99 -17.35
CA VAL A 41 -6.82 21.83 -16.61
C VAL A 41 -8.24 21.31 -16.78
N SER A 42 -8.67 20.99 -18.01
CA SER A 42 -10.01 20.46 -18.28
C SER A 42 -10.25 19.12 -17.58
N GLY A 43 -9.24 18.23 -17.56
CA GLY A 43 -9.32 16.96 -16.85
C GLY A 43 -9.43 17.15 -15.33
N ALA A 44 -8.56 17.96 -14.72
CA ALA A 44 -8.58 18.19 -13.27
C ALA A 44 -9.87 18.89 -12.81
N TYR A 45 -10.23 20.01 -13.44
CA TYR A 45 -11.46 20.76 -13.11
C TYR A 45 -12.71 19.94 -13.40
N GLY A 46 -12.75 19.26 -14.55
CA GLY A 46 -13.85 18.39 -14.92
C GLY A 46 -14.03 17.28 -13.90
N CYS A 47 -12.94 16.66 -13.40
CA CYS A 47 -13.03 15.65 -12.35
C CYS A 47 -13.68 16.24 -11.10
N PHE A 48 -13.23 17.38 -10.60
CA PHE A 48 -13.79 17.98 -9.38
C PHE A 48 -15.27 18.37 -9.52
N TYR A 49 -15.61 19.16 -10.53
CA TYR A 49 -16.96 19.72 -10.63
C TYR A 49 -18.03 18.77 -11.16
N THR A 50 -17.65 17.61 -11.70
CA THR A 50 -18.62 16.56 -12.07
C THR A 50 -18.94 15.61 -10.92
N ILE A 51 -18.11 15.59 -9.86
CA ILE A 51 -18.36 14.80 -8.64
C ILE A 51 -19.46 15.48 -7.81
N PHE A 52 -19.40 16.80 -7.67
CA PHE A 52 -20.23 17.54 -6.72
C PHE A 52 -21.39 18.23 -7.44
N PRO A 53 -22.64 18.08 -6.95
CA PRO A 53 -23.80 18.75 -7.53
C PRO A 53 -23.74 20.25 -7.22
N LEU A 54 -23.04 21.00 -8.07
CA LEU A 54 -22.87 22.44 -7.95
C LEU A 54 -23.60 23.17 -9.09
N PRO A 55 -24.38 24.22 -8.79
CA PRO A 55 -25.02 25.02 -9.82
C PRO A 55 -23.96 25.86 -10.53
N LEU A 56 -23.48 25.39 -11.67
CA LEU A 56 -22.43 26.04 -12.47
C LEU A 56 -22.92 26.40 -13.86
N SER A 57 -22.57 27.60 -14.32
CA SER A 57 -22.72 27.99 -15.71
C SER A 57 -21.49 27.57 -16.52
N LEU A 58 -21.56 26.40 -17.17
CA LEU A 58 -20.49 25.91 -18.05
C LEU A 58 -20.20 26.87 -19.22
N GLN A 59 -21.22 27.63 -19.66
CA GLN A 59 -21.09 28.65 -20.70
C GLN A 59 -20.12 29.78 -20.32
N VAL A 60 -19.89 29.99 -19.02
CA VAL A 60 -18.93 30.97 -18.51
C VAL A 60 -17.58 30.30 -18.23
N VAL A 61 -17.57 29.16 -17.53
CA VAL A 61 -16.32 28.51 -17.09
C VAL A 61 -15.44 28.07 -18.27
N ILE A 62 -16.03 27.51 -19.34
CA ILE A 62 -15.26 26.98 -20.48
C ILE A 62 -14.51 28.10 -21.24
N PRO A 63 -15.13 29.23 -21.63
CA PRO A 63 -14.40 30.35 -22.21
C PRO A 63 -13.26 30.85 -21.33
N TYR A 64 -13.46 30.99 -20.02
CA TYR A 64 -12.41 31.42 -19.11
C TYR A 64 -11.24 30.41 -19.03
N ALA A 65 -11.52 29.10 -19.07
CA ALA A 65 -10.48 28.07 -19.14
C ALA A 65 -9.60 28.23 -20.39
N ILE A 66 -10.23 28.45 -21.56
CA ILE A 66 -9.54 28.69 -22.83
C ILE A 66 -8.68 29.96 -22.74
N VAL A 67 -9.27 31.06 -22.28
CA VAL A 67 -8.59 32.36 -22.16
C VAL A 67 -7.41 32.28 -21.19
N PHE A 68 -7.58 31.72 -20.00
CA PHE A 68 -6.49 31.59 -19.03
C PHE A 68 -5.37 30.69 -19.55
N CYS A 69 -5.70 29.56 -20.19
CA CYS A 69 -4.68 28.69 -20.79
C CYS A 69 -3.89 29.43 -21.87
N ALA A 70 -4.56 30.17 -22.76
CA ALA A 70 -3.93 30.95 -23.82
C ALA A 70 -3.04 32.07 -23.26
N VAL A 71 -3.59 32.89 -22.36
CA VAL A 71 -2.89 34.03 -21.76
C VAL A 71 -1.66 33.57 -21.00
N PHE A 72 -1.77 32.61 -20.08
CA PHE A 72 -0.62 32.17 -19.30
C PHE A 72 0.44 31.47 -20.15
N THR A 73 0.03 30.73 -21.18
CA THR A 73 0.97 30.16 -22.14
C THR A 73 1.79 31.24 -22.83
N LEU A 74 1.13 32.29 -23.34
CA LEU A 74 1.79 33.42 -24.00
C LEU A 74 2.69 34.19 -23.03
N VAL A 75 2.22 34.48 -21.82
CA VAL A 75 2.97 35.21 -20.79
C VAL A 75 4.25 34.49 -20.40
N PHE A 76 4.22 33.16 -20.22
CA PHE A 76 5.43 32.40 -19.86
C PHE A 76 6.37 32.12 -21.03
N LEU A 77 5.91 32.22 -22.27
CA LEU A 77 6.73 32.10 -23.47
C LEU A 77 7.49 33.40 -23.82
N ILE A 78 6.88 34.58 -23.60
CA ILE A 78 7.49 35.87 -23.94
C ILE A 78 8.44 36.35 -22.82
N LYS A 79 9.55 37.01 -23.20
CA LYS A 79 10.56 37.57 -22.27
C LYS A 79 10.25 39.02 -21.81
N LEU A 80 9.01 39.51 -21.94
CA LEU A 80 8.65 40.85 -21.46
C LEU A 80 8.69 40.88 -19.92
N ASN A 81 8.64 42.06 -19.29
CA ASN A 81 8.65 42.22 -17.83
C ASN A 81 7.52 41.38 -17.19
N ARG A 82 7.88 40.16 -16.77
CA ARG A 82 6.95 39.04 -16.55
C ARG A 82 5.96 39.30 -15.41
N ILE A 83 6.38 40.12 -14.47
CA ILE A 83 5.58 40.58 -13.34
C ILE A 83 4.47 41.51 -13.83
N LEU A 84 4.78 42.45 -14.75
CA LEU A 84 3.81 43.39 -15.32
C LEU A 84 2.72 42.65 -16.14
N LEU A 85 3.08 41.65 -16.92
CA LEU A 85 2.11 40.84 -17.68
C LEU A 85 1.23 39.97 -16.78
N LEU A 86 1.75 39.44 -15.67
CA LEU A 86 0.94 38.74 -14.67
C LEU A 86 -0.05 39.70 -14.01
N PHE A 87 0.38 40.92 -13.65
CA PHE A 87 -0.51 41.96 -13.12
C PHE A 87 -1.55 42.42 -14.14
N ILE A 88 -1.20 42.53 -15.43
CA ILE A 88 -2.17 42.86 -16.49
C ILE A 88 -3.15 41.72 -16.70
N SER A 89 -2.71 40.45 -16.70
CA SER A 89 -3.61 39.29 -16.84
C SER A 89 -4.55 39.14 -15.64
N LEU A 90 -4.06 39.42 -14.43
CA LEU A 90 -4.86 39.48 -13.22
C LEU A 90 -5.83 40.65 -13.30
N ALA A 91 -5.37 41.84 -13.70
CA ALA A 91 -6.20 43.03 -13.84
C ALA A 91 -7.29 42.86 -14.91
N VAL A 92 -7.01 42.23 -16.04
CA VAL A 92 -8.00 41.95 -17.11
C VAL A 92 -8.99 40.86 -16.70
N ALA A 93 -8.54 39.80 -16.01
CA ALA A 93 -9.42 38.76 -15.49
C ALA A 93 -10.35 39.29 -14.40
N VAL A 94 -9.82 40.13 -13.51
CA VAL A 94 -10.56 40.87 -12.47
C VAL A 94 -11.52 41.87 -13.14
N TYR A 95 -11.05 42.66 -14.10
CA TYR A 95 -11.85 43.66 -14.81
C TYR A 95 -13.02 43.02 -15.58
N ALA A 96 -12.80 41.91 -16.28
CA ALA A 96 -13.84 41.20 -17.05
C ALA A 96 -14.92 40.54 -16.19
N LEU A 97 -14.57 40.06 -14.98
CA LEU A 97 -15.52 39.43 -14.06
C LEU A 97 -16.26 40.45 -13.16
N PHE A 98 -15.65 41.60 -12.89
CA PHE A 98 -16.11 42.52 -11.83
C PHE A 98 -16.53 43.90 -12.33
N LEU A 99 -16.62 44.09 -13.66
CA LEU A 99 -16.99 45.34 -14.35
C LEU A 99 -18.33 45.97 -13.88
N LYS A 100 -19.16 45.25 -13.10
CA LYS A 100 -20.46 45.71 -12.60
C LYS A 100 -20.66 45.60 -11.08
N HIS A 101 -19.68 45.10 -10.33
CA HIS A 101 -19.85 44.80 -8.91
C HIS A 101 -18.85 45.59 -8.06
N SER A 102 -19.29 46.08 -6.90
CA SER A 102 -18.37 46.68 -5.94
C SER A 102 -17.41 45.62 -5.42
N LEU A 103 -16.22 46.03 -4.95
CA LEU A 103 -15.22 45.09 -4.42
C LEU A 103 -15.78 44.26 -3.24
N ILE A 104 -16.73 44.83 -2.49
CA ILE A 104 -17.43 44.17 -1.38
C ILE A 104 -18.38 43.09 -1.93
N ASP A 105 -19.15 43.36 -2.98
CA ASP A 105 -20.05 42.38 -3.60
C ASP A 105 -19.27 41.19 -4.16
N VAL A 106 -18.11 41.45 -4.75
CA VAL A 106 -17.22 40.40 -5.25
C VAL A 106 -16.77 39.46 -4.13
N LEU A 107 -16.32 40.03 -3.01
CA LEU A 107 -15.92 39.23 -1.85
C LEU A 107 -17.10 38.42 -1.31
N ASN A 108 -18.30 39.00 -1.27
CA ASN A 108 -19.51 38.31 -0.84
C ASN A 108 -19.89 37.16 -1.78
N HIS A 109 -19.80 37.34 -3.10
CA HIS A 109 -20.05 36.28 -4.07
C HIS A 109 -19.00 35.16 -3.98
N LEU A 110 -17.73 35.49 -3.71
CA LEU A 110 -16.67 34.49 -3.52
C LEU A 110 -16.85 33.70 -2.22
N THR A 111 -17.23 34.36 -1.12
CA THR A 111 -17.50 33.66 0.16
C THR A 111 -18.74 32.77 0.04
N HIS A 112 -19.83 33.27 -0.58
CA HIS A 112 -21.00 32.46 -0.87
C HIS A 112 -20.68 31.26 -1.78
N GLY A 113 -19.91 31.47 -2.85
CA GLY A 113 -19.48 30.38 -3.74
C GLY A 113 -18.59 29.35 -3.05
N PHE A 114 -17.72 29.78 -2.13
CA PHE A 114 -16.92 28.89 -1.30
C PHE A 114 -17.79 28.05 -0.37
N ILE A 115 -18.74 28.66 0.35
CA ILE A 115 -19.65 27.97 1.26
C ILE A 115 -20.47 26.90 0.52
N LEU A 116 -21.00 27.25 -0.66
CA LEU A 116 -21.75 26.31 -1.51
C LEU A 116 -20.88 25.13 -1.94
N THR A 117 -19.64 25.41 -2.41
CA THR A 117 -18.69 24.37 -2.81
C THR A 117 -18.35 23.44 -1.64
N TYR A 118 -18.03 24.01 -0.47
CA TYR A 118 -17.72 23.27 0.74
C TYR A 118 -18.90 22.37 1.16
N ASN A 119 -20.11 22.90 1.23
CA ASN A 119 -21.29 22.14 1.63
C ASN A 119 -21.62 21.01 0.65
N SER A 120 -21.47 21.22 -0.67
CA SER A 120 -21.64 20.16 -1.66
C SER A 120 -20.59 19.05 -1.52
N VAL A 121 -19.34 19.41 -1.22
CA VAL A 121 -18.27 18.43 -0.97
C VAL A 121 -18.55 17.60 0.28
N ILE A 122 -18.88 18.27 1.39
CA ILE A 122 -19.14 17.63 2.67
C ILE A 122 -20.37 16.74 2.62
N SER A 123 -21.46 17.19 1.99
CA SER A 123 -22.68 16.38 1.84
C SER A 123 -22.46 15.13 0.99
N ALA A 124 -21.68 15.23 -0.11
CA ALA A 124 -21.33 14.08 -0.93
C ALA A 124 -20.53 13.03 -0.15
N TYR A 125 -19.61 13.45 0.74
CA TYR A 125 -18.89 12.53 1.61
C TYR A 125 -19.74 11.98 2.75
N ALA A 126 -20.53 12.82 3.42
CA ALA A 126 -21.43 12.43 4.50
C ALA A 126 -22.40 11.32 4.06
N GLN A 127 -22.98 11.44 2.86
CA GLN A 127 -23.89 10.43 2.32
C GLN A 127 -23.23 9.06 2.13
N LYS A 128 -21.96 9.01 1.72
CA LYS A 128 -21.22 7.75 1.55
C LYS A 128 -20.68 7.18 2.86
N MET A 129 -20.42 8.05 3.82
CA MET A 129 -19.85 7.72 5.13
C MET A 129 -20.91 7.34 6.17
N GLN A 130 -22.20 7.63 5.92
CA GLN A 130 -23.30 7.50 6.90
C GLN A 130 -23.04 8.30 8.20
N TYR A 131 -22.24 9.36 8.12
CA TYR A 131 -21.96 10.27 9.24
C TYR A 131 -22.47 11.68 8.91
N ASN A 132 -22.99 12.37 9.92
CA ASN A 132 -23.34 13.78 9.81
C ASN A 132 -22.06 14.63 9.94
N LEU A 133 -21.61 15.17 8.81
CA LEU A 133 -20.48 16.10 8.78
C LEU A 133 -20.98 17.55 8.86
N PHE A 134 -20.18 18.42 9.47
CA PHE A 134 -20.53 19.82 9.70
C PHE A 134 -20.62 20.62 8.39
N THR A 135 -21.79 21.23 8.15
CA THR A 135 -22.04 22.15 7.03
C THR A 135 -22.06 23.60 7.53
N LEU A 136 -21.62 24.51 6.67
CA LEU A 136 -21.63 25.95 6.95
C LEU A 136 -23.03 26.54 6.67
N PRO A 137 -23.49 27.51 7.48
CA PRO A 137 -24.77 28.16 7.26
C PRO A 137 -24.78 28.90 5.91
N ILE A 138 -25.86 28.73 5.14
CA ILE A 138 -26.08 29.40 3.84
C ILE A 138 -27.13 30.48 4.05
N ALA A 139 -26.85 31.72 3.62
CA ALA A 139 -27.87 32.76 3.54
C ALA A 139 -28.88 32.42 2.43
N PRO A 140 -30.19 32.62 2.64
CA PRO A 140 -31.19 32.34 1.62
C PRO A 140 -30.93 33.23 0.39
N ALA A 141 -30.60 32.60 -0.74
CA ALA A 141 -30.28 33.26 -2.00
C ALA A 141 -31.06 32.59 -3.14
N GLY A 142 -31.38 33.35 -4.19
CA GLY A 142 -32.06 32.81 -5.37
C GLY A 142 -31.18 31.83 -6.16
N ILE A 143 -31.78 30.91 -6.94
CA ILE A 143 -31.05 29.92 -7.77
C ILE A 143 -30.03 30.61 -8.70
N ASN A 144 -30.40 31.76 -9.27
CA ASN A 144 -29.52 32.54 -10.15
C ASN A 144 -28.31 33.12 -9.40
N GLU A 145 -28.50 33.59 -8.17
CA GLU A 145 -27.44 34.15 -7.32
C GLU A 145 -26.50 33.06 -6.82
N MET A 146 -27.03 31.89 -6.47
CA MET A 146 -26.25 30.71 -6.12
C MET A 146 -25.39 30.24 -7.30
N THR A 147 -25.96 30.24 -8.51
CA THR A 147 -25.25 29.88 -9.75
C THR A 147 -24.15 30.88 -10.08
N ALA A 148 -24.43 32.18 -9.97
CA ALA A 148 -23.46 33.24 -10.19
C ALA A 148 -22.29 33.16 -9.20
N SER A 149 -22.59 33.03 -7.90
CA SER A 149 -21.58 32.94 -6.83
C SER A 149 -20.69 31.71 -6.99
N SER A 150 -21.28 30.54 -7.28
CA SER A 150 -20.52 29.30 -7.52
C SER A 150 -19.65 29.40 -8.77
N THR A 151 -20.17 30.01 -9.84
CA THR A 151 -19.43 30.22 -11.09
C THR A 151 -18.27 31.19 -10.89
N MET A 152 -18.46 32.30 -10.17
CA MET A 152 -17.41 33.26 -9.85
C MET A 152 -16.29 32.61 -9.03
N PHE A 153 -16.66 31.83 -8.01
CA PHE A 153 -15.69 31.08 -7.22
C PHE A 153 -14.94 30.03 -8.06
N ALA A 154 -15.63 29.32 -8.96
CA ALA A 154 -15.01 28.36 -9.86
C ALA A 154 -14.01 29.00 -10.83
N VAL A 155 -14.35 30.16 -11.42
CA VAL A 155 -13.44 30.90 -12.29
C VAL A 155 -12.25 31.48 -11.52
N PHE A 156 -12.48 31.97 -10.29
CA PHE A 156 -11.41 32.47 -9.41
C PHE A 156 -10.40 31.37 -9.10
N THR A 157 -10.85 30.19 -8.70
CA THR A 157 -9.99 29.04 -8.42
C THR A 157 -9.30 28.51 -9.69
N LEU A 158 -9.97 28.58 -10.85
CA LEU A 158 -9.45 28.14 -12.15
C LEU A 158 -8.24 28.99 -12.56
N PHE A 159 -8.27 30.29 -12.27
CA PHE A 159 -7.14 31.19 -12.50
C PHE A 159 -5.88 30.69 -11.79
N PHE A 160 -5.95 30.40 -10.49
CA PHE A 160 -4.77 29.95 -9.72
C PHE A 160 -4.28 28.57 -10.14
N VAL A 161 -5.20 27.64 -10.40
CA VAL A 161 -4.86 26.29 -10.90
C VAL A 161 -4.13 26.38 -12.24
N THR A 162 -4.67 27.16 -13.18
CA THR A 162 -4.08 27.32 -14.51
C THR A 162 -2.73 28.04 -14.43
N LEU A 163 -2.63 29.10 -13.60
CA LEU A 163 -1.38 29.84 -13.37
C LEU A 163 -0.28 28.93 -12.81
N PHE A 164 -0.60 28.16 -11.77
CA PHE A 164 0.35 27.24 -11.13
C PHE A 164 0.82 26.16 -12.11
N MET A 165 -0.11 25.54 -12.83
CA MET A 165 0.19 24.52 -13.84
C MET A 165 1.07 25.07 -14.97
N ALA A 166 0.73 26.25 -15.51
CA ALA A 166 1.51 26.92 -16.54
C ALA A 166 2.92 27.29 -16.03
N TRP A 167 3.03 27.77 -14.79
CA TRP A 167 4.32 28.09 -14.16
C TRP A 167 5.19 26.84 -13.98
N MET A 168 4.65 25.73 -13.50
CA MET A 168 5.40 24.48 -13.33
C MET A 168 5.83 23.88 -14.66
N LEU A 169 4.92 23.88 -15.64
CA LEU A 169 5.12 23.25 -16.94
C LEU A 169 6.06 24.06 -17.84
N ILE A 170 5.74 25.33 -18.07
CA ILE A 170 6.42 26.17 -19.08
C ILE A 170 7.68 26.81 -18.47
N ARG A 171 7.56 27.36 -17.25
CA ARG A 171 8.64 28.14 -16.64
C ARG A 171 9.64 27.28 -15.88
N ARG A 172 9.16 26.43 -14.97
CA ARG A 172 10.03 25.58 -14.15
C ARG A 172 10.48 24.32 -14.90
N LYS A 173 9.75 23.90 -15.93
CA LYS A 173 10.05 22.68 -16.70
C LYS A 173 10.12 21.46 -15.77
N LYS A 174 9.14 21.37 -14.87
CA LYS A 174 9.01 20.33 -13.84
C LYS A 174 7.63 19.66 -13.95
N PRO A 175 7.44 18.80 -14.97
CA PRO A 175 6.14 18.18 -15.21
C PRO A 175 5.65 17.31 -14.03
N ILE A 176 6.55 16.73 -13.23
CA ILE A 176 6.17 15.94 -12.04
C ILE A 176 5.29 16.70 -11.05
N PHE A 177 5.48 18.02 -10.88
CA PHE A 177 4.64 18.80 -9.97
C PHE A 177 3.24 19.01 -10.53
N CYS A 178 3.07 19.07 -11.85
CA CYS A 178 1.75 19.09 -12.48
C CYS A 178 1.00 17.77 -12.26
N PHE A 179 1.72 16.63 -12.33
CA PHE A 179 1.15 15.33 -11.98
C PHE A 179 0.72 15.30 -10.51
N MET A 180 1.62 15.59 -9.57
CA MET A 180 1.31 15.59 -8.13
C MET A 180 0.16 16.54 -7.76
N PHE A 181 0.05 17.68 -8.43
CA PHE A 181 -0.99 18.67 -8.18
C PHE A 181 -2.37 18.23 -8.69
N THR A 182 -2.41 17.44 -9.77
CA THR A 182 -3.68 16.98 -10.37
C THR A 182 -4.16 15.64 -9.80
N VAL A 183 -3.28 14.86 -9.16
CA VAL A 183 -3.65 13.59 -8.50
C VAL A 183 -4.79 13.75 -7.48
N PRO A 184 -4.81 14.74 -6.56
CA PRO A 184 -5.89 14.89 -5.58
C PRO A 184 -7.30 15.06 -6.18
N PHE A 185 -7.40 15.67 -7.37
CA PHE A 185 -8.68 15.92 -8.05
C PHE A 185 -9.41 14.61 -8.43
N LEU A 186 -8.67 13.52 -8.63
CA LEU A 186 -9.22 12.18 -8.90
C LEU A 186 -9.02 11.22 -7.71
N GLY A 187 -7.88 11.30 -7.03
CA GLY A 187 -7.50 10.35 -5.98
C GLY A 187 -8.46 10.36 -4.79
N VAL A 188 -8.90 11.54 -4.36
CA VAL A 188 -9.84 11.66 -3.23
C VAL A 188 -11.22 11.12 -3.63
N SER A 189 -11.67 11.31 -4.87
CA SER A 189 -13.00 10.84 -5.30
C SER A 189 -13.05 9.31 -5.48
N VAL A 190 -11.97 8.72 -6.01
CA VAL A 190 -11.81 7.26 -6.13
C VAL A 190 -11.80 6.58 -4.77
N ALA A 191 -11.13 7.17 -3.77
CA ALA A 191 -11.08 6.63 -2.41
C ALA A 191 -12.48 6.47 -1.78
N PHE A 192 -13.39 7.41 -2.05
CA PHE A 192 -14.75 7.42 -1.51
C PHE A 192 -15.78 6.76 -2.46
N SER A 193 -15.33 6.16 -3.57
CA SER A 193 -16.20 5.58 -4.62
C SER A 193 -17.23 6.58 -5.18
N ILE A 194 -16.83 7.85 -5.34
CA ILE A 194 -17.62 8.86 -6.05
C ILE A 194 -16.94 9.09 -7.39
N ILE A 195 -17.61 8.69 -8.47
CA ILE A 195 -16.98 8.59 -9.79
C ILE A 195 -17.27 9.87 -10.58
N PRO A 196 -16.24 10.62 -11.03
CA PRO A 196 -16.43 11.77 -11.91
C PRO A 196 -16.94 11.36 -13.29
N HIS A 197 -17.35 12.33 -14.09
CA HIS A 197 -17.74 12.09 -15.47
C HIS A 197 -16.56 11.51 -16.29
N TYR A 198 -16.83 10.47 -17.07
CA TYR A 198 -15.82 9.69 -17.81
C TYR A 198 -14.95 10.56 -18.73
N ALA A 199 -15.53 11.55 -19.40
CA ALA A 199 -14.78 12.45 -20.28
C ALA A 199 -13.69 13.25 -19.55
N ALA A 200 -13.95 13.66 -18.31
CA ALA A 200 -12.97 14.39 -17.50
C ALA A 200 -11.84 13.47 -17.03
N VAL A 201 -12.18 12.24 -16.59
CA VAL A 201 -11.21 11.22 -16.22
C VAL A 201 -10.32 10.86 -17.41
N ALA A 202 -10.91 10.66 -18.59
CA ALA A 202 -10.18 10.37 -19.82
C ALA A 202 -9.22 11.51 -20.19
N ALA A 203 -9.66 12.77 -20.14
CA ALA A 203 -8.79 13.93 -20.37
C ALA A 203 -7.61 13.97 -19.39
N LEU A 204 -7.86 13.66 -18.11
CA LEU A 204 -6.81 13.62 -17.09
C LEU A 204 -5.82 12.47 -17.30
N TYR A 205 -6.28 11.29 -17.73
CA TYR A 205 -5.41 10.17 -18.07
C TYR A 205 -4.57 10.43 -19.33
N VAL A 206 -5.15 11.04 -20.37
CA VAL A 206 -4.38 11.50 -21.55
C VAL A 206 -3.31 12.49 -21.11
N PHE A 207 -3.65 13.44 -20.23
CA PHE A 207 -2.70 14.40 -19.68
C PHE A 207 -1.56 13.70 -18.93
N TRP A 208 -1.84 12.76 -18.02
CA TRP A 208 -0.81 12.04 -17.26
C TRP A 208 0.07 11.15 -18.15
N ALA A 209 -0.53 10.41 -19.07
CA ALA A 209 0.22 9.57 -20.01
C ALA A 209 1.15 10.41 -20.88
N PHE A 210 0.64 11.52 -21.42
CA PHE A 210 1.44 12.46 -22.21
C PHE A 210 2.60 13.06 -21.41
N LEU A 211 2.37 13.39 -20.14
CA LEU A 211 3.35 13.95 -19.22
C LEU A 211 4.49 12.97 -18.94
N ILE A 212 4.17 11.69 -18.69
CA ILE A 212 5.14 10.62 -18.43
C ILE A 212 5.99 10.36 -19.68
N LEU A 213 5.35 10.19 -20.83
CA LEU A 213 6.01 9.90 -22.11
C LEU A 213 6.93 11.04 -22.56
N ASN A 214 6.55 12.29 -22.31
CA ASN A 214 7.34 13.47 -22.68
C ASN A 214 8.20 14.03 -21.54
N SER A 215 8.31 13.32 -20.40
CA SER A 215 9.00 13.81 -19.21
C SER A 215 10.49 14.11 -19.44
N SER A 216 11.13 13.39 -20.37
CA SER A 216 12.53 13.58 -20.77
C SER A 216 12.74 14.90 -21.51
N PHE A 217 11.85 15.24 -22.45
CA PHE A 217 11.88 16.47 -23.26
C PHE A 217 11.45 17.71 -22.47
N LEU A 218 10.48 17.54 -21.56
CA LEU A 218 9.94 18.60 -20.74
C LEU A 218 10.88 19.02 -19.58
N ARG A 219 11.93 18.26 -19.29
CA ARG A 219 12.86 18.53 -18.18
C ARG A 219 14.12 19.25 -18.66
N ASN A 220 14.47 20.32 -17.96
CA ASN A 220 15.74 21.01 -18.19
C ASN A 220 16.91 20.16 -17.65
N LYS A 221 17.51 19.29 -18.48
CA LYS A 221 18.80 18.64 -18.16
C LYS A 221 19.92 19.42 -18.85
N SER A 222 20.62 20.26 -18.10
CA SER A 222 21.68 21.14 -18.60
C SER A 222 23.05 20.45 -18.78
N LYS A 223 23.13 19.11 -18.78
CA LYS A 223 24.40 18.40 -18.89
C LYS A 223 24.28 17.21 -19.82
N PHE A 224 25.04 17.26 -20.92
CA PHE A 224 25.42 16.09 -21.72
C PHE A 224 26.11 15.08 -20.80
N ASN A 225 25.40 14.03 -20.36
CA ASN A 225 26.06 12.91 -19.72
C ASN A 225 26.63 12.01 -20.81
N LYS A 226 27.95 12.09 -21.00
CA LYS A 226 28.73 11.15 -21.80
C LYS A 226 28.72 9.79 -21.08
N LYS A 227 27.72 8.96 -21.32
CA LYS A 227 27.75 7.54 -20.95
C LYS A 227 27.22 6.73 -22.14
N LYS A 228 28.11 5.95 -22.76
CA LYS A 228 27.84 4.97 -23.82
C LYS A 228 27.19 5.51 -25.10
N SER A 229 27.93 6.31 -25.88
CA SER A 229 27.75 6.59 -27.33
C SER A 229 26.37 7.04 -27.86
N VAL A 230 25.36 7.24 -27.01
CA VAL A 230 24.03 7.73 -27.40
C VAL A 230 23.96 9.22 -27.07
N PHE A 231 23.89 10.04 -28.12
CA PHE A 231 23.72 11.49 -28.01
C PHE A 231 22.23 11.80 -27.81
N TYR A 232 21.87 12.39 -26.67
CA TYR A 232 20.55 12.99 -26.48
C TYR A 232 20.66 14.50 -26.65
N SER A 233 19.88 15.06 -27.57
CA SER A 233 19.70 16.51 -27.68
C SER A 233 19.04 17.04 -26.40
N GLY A 234 19.84 17.65 -25.54
CA GLY A 234 19.37 18.55 -24.49
C GLY A 234 19.25 19.97 -25.04
N GLY A 235 18.47 20.15 -26.11
CA GLY A 235 18.25 21.44 -26.75
C GLY A 235 17.55 22.44 -25.82
N LYS A 236 17.90 23.73 -25.95
CA LYS A 236 17.29 24.86 -25.20
C LYS A 236 15.77 25.02 -25.45
N THR A 237 15.19 24.29 -26.40
CA THR A 237 13.77 24.25 -26.79
C THR A 237 13.06 23.08 -26.10
N ALA A 238 12.41 23.32 -24.97
CA ALA A 238 11.69 22.29 -24.20
C ALA A 238 10.31 21.91 -24.75
N ALA A 239 9.90 22.49 -25.88
CA ALA A 239 8.67 22.13 -26.57
C ALA A 239 9.04 21.28 -27.78
N ASN A 240 8.47 20.07 -27.86
CA ASN A 240 8.58 19.20 -29.01
C ASN A 240 7.19 19.08 -29.68
N PRO A 241 6.83 19.95 -30.65
CA PRO A 241 5.50 19.96 -31.26
C PRO A 241 5.13 18.63 -31.93
N GLN A 242 6.13 17.86 -32.41
CA GLN A 242 5.89 16.56 -33.05
C GLN A 242 5.27 15.56 -32.07
N SER A 243 5.54 15.69 -30.77
CA SER A 243 4.94 14.84 -29.75
C SER A 243 3.42 15.00 -29.62
N LEU A 244 2.81 16.07 -30.15
CA LEU A 244 1.35 16.23 -30.14
C LEU A 244 0.62 15.10 -30.89
N ILE A 245 1.28 14.39 -31.80
CA ILE A 245 0.75 13.18 -32.47
C ILE A 245 0.42 12.08 -31.44
N LEU A 246 1.05 12.07 -30.27
CA LEU A 246 0.74 11.13 -29.19
C LEU A 246 -0.67 11.36 -28.60
N LEU A 247 -1.21 12.57 -28.64
CA LEU A 247 -2.54 12.87 -28.08
C LEU A 247 -3.67 12.05 -28.73
N PRO A 248 -3.86 12.06 -30.06
CA PRO A 248 -4.89 11.24 -30.70
C PRO A 248 -4.62 9.74 -30.53
N ILE A 249 -3.35 9.30 -30.47
CA ILE A 249 -2.99 7.90 -30.20
C ILE A 249 -3.45 7.50 -28.80
N LEU A 250 -3.16 8.31 -27.78
CA LEU A 250 -3.57 8.04 -26.39
C LEU A 250 -5.10 8.00 -26.25
N VAL A 251 -5.81 8.91 -26.93
CA VAL A 251 -7.28 8.90 -26.98
C VAL A 251 -7.80 7.62 -27.64
N ALA A 252 -7.23 7.22 -28.78
CA ALA A 252 -7.60 5.97 -29.46
C ALA A 252 -7.32 4.73 -28.61
N CYS A 253 -6.19 4.68 -27.90
CA CYS A 253 -5.87 3.61 -26.96
C CYS A 253 -6.89 3.55 -25.81
N LEU A 254 -7.27 4.69 -25.22
CA LEU A 254 -8.29 4.72 -24.17
C LEU A 254 -9.66 4.25 -24.69
N MET A 255 -10.05 4.68 -25.90
CA MET A 255 -11.28 4.19 -26.53
C MET A 255 -11.24 2.68 -26.77
N LEU A 256 -10.12 2.16 -27.27
CA LEU A 256 -9.93 0.73 -27.48
C LEU A 256 -10.05 -0.06 -26.16
N VAL A 257 -9.44 0.43 -25.08
CA VAL A 257 -9.56 -0.19 -23.74
C VAL A 257 -11.02 -0.23 -23.28
N THR A 258 -11.77 0.86 -23.48
CA THR A 258 -13.21 0.89 -23.11
C THR A 258 -14.08 -0.05 -23.95
N ILE A 259 -13.66 -0.35 -25.18
CA ILE A 259 -14.35 -1.31 -26.06
C ILE A 259 -14.00 -2.76 -25.68
N LEU A 260 -12.72 -3.04 -25.41
CA LEU A 260 -12.22 -4.38 -25.08
C LEU A 260 -12.63 -4.85 -23.69
N TYR A 261 -12.75 -3.92 -22.72
CA TYR A 261 -13.08 -4.21 -21.34
C TYR A 261 -14.36 -3.45 -20.92
N PRO A 262 -15.55 -3.95 -21.31
CA PRO A 262 -16.81 -3.30 -20.98
C PRO A 262 -17.04 -3.30 -19.46
N MET A 263 -17.60 -2.19 -18.96
CA MET A 263 -17.74 -1.85 -17.52
C MET A 263 -18.36 -2.96 -16.66
N HIS A 264 -19.24 -3.78 -17.22
CA HIS A 264 -19.89 -4.87 -16.49
C HIS A 264 -18.94 -6.01 -16.08
N SER A 265 -17.79 -6.12 -16.75
CA SER A 265 -16.76 -7.12 -16.45
C SER A 265 -15.68 -6.61 -15.48
N PHE A 266 -15.75 -5.35 -15.05
CA PHE A 266 -14.71 -4.75 -14.22
C PHE A 266 -14.85 -5.21 -12.76
N GLN A 267 -14.00 -6.13 -12.33
CA GLN A 267 -13.80 -6.43 -10.92
C GLN A 267 -12.79 -5.46 -10.31
N ARG A 268 -13.21 -4.76 -9.25
CA ARG A 268 -12.34 -3.82 -8.51
C ARG A 268 -11.17 -4.57 -7.89
N SER A 269 -9.94 -4.09 -8.15
CA SER A 269 -8.72 -4.63 -7.53
C SER A 269 -8.78 -4.56 -6.01
N ASP A 270 -8.28 -5.59 -5.35
CA ASP A 270 -8.27 -5.71 -3.89
C ASP A 270 -7.46 -4.59 -3.23
N PHE A 271 -6.39 -4.10 -3.87
CA PHE A 271 -5.66 -2.92 -3.43
C PHE A 271 -6.56 -1.68 -3.22
N VAL A 272 -7.50 -1.43 -4.13
CA VAL A 272 -8.40 -0.27 -4.04
C VAL A 272 -9.46 -0.49 -2.95
N LYS A 273 -9.86 -1.74 -2.72
CA LYS A 273 -10.75 -2.10 -1.61
C LYS A 273 -10.05 -1.90 -0.27
N ASP A 274 -8.81 -2.37 -0.14
CA ASP A 274 -7.97 -2.24 1.06
C ASP A 274 -7.66 -0.78 1.39
N LEU A 275 -7.29 0.02 0.39
CA LEU A 275 -7.04 1.45 0.56
C LEU A 275 -8.30 2.17 1.07
N ARG A 276 -9.46 1.84 0.52
CA ARG A 276 -10.74 2.39 0.96
C ARG A 276 -11.04 1.96 2.40
N LEU A 277 -10.99 0.67 2.72
CA LEU A 277 -11.25 0.17 4.07
C LEU A 277 -10.29 0.81 5.09
N GLY A 278 -9.02 0.97 4.74
CA GLY A 278 -8.03 1.65 5.55
C GLY A 278 -8.30 3.12 5.81
N LEU A 279 -8.69 3.88 4.78
CA LEU A 279 -9.07 5.28 4.91
C LEU A 279 -10.37 5.48 5.71
N LEU A 280 -11.30 4.53 5.60
CA LEU A 280 -12.54 4.54 6.36
C LEU A 280 -12.32 4.16 7.83
N ASN A 281 -11.36 3.29 8.11
CA ASN A 281 -11.15 2.70 9.44
C ASN A 281 -10.03 3.39 10.25
N ILE A 282 -9.45 4.52 9.81
CA ILE A 282 -8.29 5.16 10.46
C ILE A 282 -8.52 5.34 11.98
N PRO A 283 -7.88 4.53 12.85
CA PRO A 283 -7.76 4.85 14.26
C PRO A 283 -6.64 5.88 14.43
N LYS A 284 -6.74 6.72 15.46
CA LYS A 284 -5.83 7.85 15.77
C LYS A 284 -4.36 7.50 15.53
N ILE A 285 -3.73 8.23 14.60
CA ILE A 285 -2.31 8.11 14.21
C ILE A 285 -1.40 8.15 15.45
N PRO A 286 -0.66 7.08 15.78
CA PRO A 286 0.49 7.17 16.67
C PRO A 286 1.75 7.54 15.87
N SER A 287 2.54 8.42 16.46
CA SER A 287 3.83 8.95 15.96
C SER A 287 4.86 7.88 15.57
N PRO A 288 5.76 8.18 14.62
CA PRO A 288 6.76 7.25 14.12
C PRO A 288 8.01 7.22 15.03
N ILE A 289 8.84 6.20 14.82
CA ILE A 289 10.24 6.04 15.28
C ILE A 289 10.40 5.36 16.63
N GLN A 290 10.59 4.04 16.56
CA GLN A 290 11.47 3.21 17.39
C GLN A 290 11.39 1.84 16.73
N ILE A 291 12.50 1.29 16.22
CA ILE A 291 12.53 -0.06 15.63
C ILE A 291 12.39 -1.05 16.79
N PRO A 292 11.22 -1.70 17.01
CA PRO A 292 11.03 -2.68 18.05
C PRO A 292 11.27 -4.07 17.41
N ILE A 293 11.14 -5.12 18.21
CA ILE A 293 11.10 -6.55 17.84
C ILE A 293 10.21 -6.87 16.59
N GLN A 294 9.41 -5.90 16.12
CA GLN A 294 8.71 -5.88 14.83
C GLN A 294 9.58 -6.24 13.61
N SER A 295 10.90 -5.99 13.62
CA SER A 295 11.81 -6.35 12.52
C SER A 295 12.29 -7.81 12.55
N ILE A 296 12.29 -8.45 13.73
CA ILE A 296 12.65 -9.87 13.90
C ILE A 296 11.46 -10.76 13.54
N LEU A 297 10.24 -10.29 13.84
CA LEU A 297 8.97 -10.91 13.50
C LEU A 297 8.41 -10.32 12.20
N GLY A 298 9.23 -10.33 11.13
CA GLY A 298 8.95 -9.71 9.84
C GLY A 298 7.54 -9.99 9.31
N TYR A 299 6.97 -9.06 8.54
CA TYR A 299 5.80 -9.35 7.71
C TYR A 299 6.09 -10.48 6.71
N ASP A 300 7.36 -10.66 6.38
CA ASP A 300 7.85 -11.75 5.55
C ASP A 300 7.69 -13.09 6.27
N ASP A 301 7.41 -14.13 5.49
CA ASP A 301 7.24 -15.53 5.87
C ASP A 301 8.53 -16.18 6.46
N ARG A 302 9.35 -15.40 7.14
CA ARG A 302 10.70 -15.72 7.61
C ARG A 302 11.01 -15.03 8.93
N ILE A 303 11.58 -15.78 9.88
CA ILE A 303 12.20 -15.27 11.10
C ILE A 303 13.70 -15.52 11.03
N ASN A 304 14.49 -14.44 10.99
CA ASN A 304 15.93 -14.52 11.04
C ASN A 304 16.43 -14.53 12.50
N LEU A 305 17.02 -15.65 12.91
CA LEU A 305 17.53 -15.88 14.26
C LEU A 305 18.86 -15.17 14.51
N GLN A 306 19.63 -14.88 13.45
CA GLN A 306 20.89 -14.12 13.54
C GLN A 306 20.67 -12.66 13.96
N LEU A 307 19.42 -12.18 13.89
CA LEU A 307 19.03 -10.85 14.35
C LEU A 307 18.47 -10.86 15.79
N VAL A 308 18.33 -12.05 16.39
CA VAL A 308 17.87 -12.22 17.77
C VAL A 308 19.08 -12.06 18.68
N GLY A 309 19.32 -10.81 19.08
CA GLY A 309 20.30 -10.47 20.12
C GLY A 309 19.60 -10.06 21.41
N ASN A 310 20.21 -9.12 22.13
CA ASN A 310 19.67 -8.63 23.39
C ASN A 310 18.24 -8.08 23.26
N ILE A 311 17.36 -8.57 24.12
CA ILE A 311 15.94 -8.21 24.15
C ILE A 311 15.71 -7.17 25.24
N THR A 312 15.15 -6.01 24.88
CA THR A 312 14.76 -4.97 25.84
C THR A 312 13.25 -4.73 25.82
N PHE A 313 12.61 -4.85 26.98
CA PHE A 313 11.19 -4.54 27.12
C PHE A 313 10.97 -3.05 27.37
N THR A 314 10.12 -2.42 26.56
CA THR A 314 9.83 -0.98 26.68
C THR A 314 8.75 -0.65 27.73
N GLY A 315 8.08 -1.67 28.29
CA GLY A 315 6.92 -1.50 29.18
C GLY A 315 5.65 -0.94 28.51
N LYS A 316 5.70 -0.64 27.20
CA LYS A 316 4.55 -0.10 26.45
C LYS A 316 3.57 -1.23 26.11
N THR A 317 2.27 -0.97 26.27
CA THR A 317 1.21 -1.88 25.82
C THR A 317 1.28 -2.09 24.31
N VAL A 318 1.36 -3.34 23.87
CA VAL A 318 1.39 -3.73 22.45
C VAL A 318 0.11 -4.42 21.98
N LEU A 319 -0.55 -5.14 22.88
CA LEU A 319 -1.83 -5.82 22.68
C LEU A 319 -2.70 -5.58 23.92
N ARG A 320 -4.02 -5.50 23.73
CA ARG A 320 -5.01 -5.68 24.80
C ARG A 320 -5.83 -6.91 24.47
N VAL A 321 -5.99 -7.77 25.46
CA VAL A 321 -6.69 -9.05 25.31
C VAL A 321 -7.79 -9.09 26.36
N GLN A 322 -9.00 -9.38 25.91
CA GLN A 322 -10.15 -9.65 26.75
C GLN A 322 -10.60 -11.08 26.48
N SER A 323 -10.68 -11.90 27.53
CA SER A 323 -11.09 -13.30 27.46
C SER A 323 -12.20 -13.55 28.46
N SER A 324 -13.19 -14.37 28.10
CA SER A 324 -14.18 -14.88 29.07
C SER A 324 -13.67 -16.09 29.87
N SER A 325 -12.52 -16.67 29.50
CA SER A 325 -11.83 -17.70 30.28
C SER A 325 -10.81 -17.11 31.25
N HIS A 326 -10.64 -17.78 32.40
CA HIS A 326 -9.62 -17.45 33.40
C HIS A 326 -8.36 -18.34 33.27
N GLU A 327 -8.35 -19.28 32.33
CA GLU A 327 -7.22 -20.17 32.09
C GLU A 327 -6.16 -19.48 31.21
N ALA A 328 -4.89 -19.87 31.40
CA ALA A 328 -3.80 -19.39 30.58
C ALA A 328 -3.87 -20.00 29.17
N ASP A 329 -3.62 -19.18 28.15
CA ASP A 329 -3.68 -19.59 26.76
C ASP A 329 -2.57 -18.93 25.91
N TYR A 330 -2.17 -19.61 24.85
CA TYR A 330 -1.09 -19.19 23.97
C TYR A 330 -1.64 -18.62 22.67
N LEU A 331 -1.27 -17.36 22.40
CA LEU A 331 -1.67 -16.67 21.18
C LEU A 331 -0.62 -16.83 20.08
N LYS A 332 -0.90 -17.73 19.14
CA LYS A 332 -0.09 -18.00 17.96
C LYS A 332 -0.18 -16.84 16.97
N GLY A 333 0.97 -16.39 16.46
CA GLY A 333 1.02 -15.30 15.47
C GLY A 333 2.01 -15.52 14.32
N TYR A 334 2.69 -16.66 14.28
CA TYR A 334 3.55 -17.10 13.18
C TYR A 334 3.91 -18.58 13.39
N VAL A 335 4.19 -19.29 12.29
CA VAL A 335 4.79 -20.63 12.28
C VAL A 335 5.88 -20.62 11.22
N GLY A 336 7.07 -21.08 11.58
CA GLY A 336 8.16 -21.32 10.64
C GLY A 336 8.36 -22.81 10.44
N SER A 337 8.63 -23.22 9.21
CA SER A 337 8.56 -24.62 8.78
C SER A 337 9.93 -25.20 8.42
N ILE A 338 10.81 -24.41 7.80
CA ILE A 338 12.13 -24.85 7.34
C ILE A 338 13.18 -24.15 8.17
N TYR A 339 13.96 -24.94 8.90
CA TYR A 339 15.15 -24.45 9.58
C TYR A 339 16.38 -24.59 8.67
N ASN A 340 17.16 -23.52 8.53
CA ASN A 340 18.35 -23.49 7.66
C ASN A 340 19.65 -23.11 8.40
N GLY A 341 19.65 -23.18 9.73
CA GLY A 341 20.78 -22.76 10.58
C GLY A 341 20.73 -21.29 11.00
N GLN A 342 20.08 -20.43 10.23
CA GLN A 342 20.06 -18.99 10.48
C GLN A 342 18.64 -18.42 10.61
N SER A 343 17.65 -19.09 10.02
CA SER A 343 16.26 -18.66 10.04
C SER A 343 15.30 -19.83 10.07
N TRP A 344 14.07 -19.50 10.47
CA TRP A 344 12.89 -20.29 10.19
C TRP A 344 12.14 -19.66 9.00
N ASP A 345 11.94 -20.43 7.94
CA ASP A 345 11.27 -20.00 6.71
C ASP A 345 9.96 -20.79 6.50
N SER A 346 9.03 -20.28 5.71
CA SER A 346 7.84 -21.04 5.26
C SER A 346 8.19 -22.12 4.23
N LEU A 347 7.31 -23.11 4.05
CA LEU A 347 7.44 -24.09 2.98
C LEU A 347 7.34 -23.41 1.59
N PRO A 348 7.90 -24.03 0.53
CA PRO A 348 7.65 -23.61 -0.84
C PRO A 348 6.15 -23.63 -1.16
N ALA A 349 5.68 -22.65 -1.94
CA ALA A 349 4.26 -22.52 -2.32
C ALA A 349 3.67 -23.83 -2.88
N LYS A 350 4.45 -24.59 -3.65
CA LYS A 350 4.06 -25.89 -4.20
C LYS A 350 3.67 -26.92 -3.14
N GLU A 351 4.31 -26.91 -1.97
CA GLU A 351 3.94 -27.83 -0.89
C GLU A 351 2.63 -27.39 -0.22
N TYR A 352 2.39 -26.07 -0.10
CA TYR A 352 1.10 -25.57 0.37
C TYR A 352 -0.04 -25.81 -0.63
N GLU A 353 0.21 -25.77 -1.94
CA GLU A 353 -0.79 -26.18 -2.94
C GLU A 353 -1.20 -27.65 -2.78
N LYS A 354 -0.26 -28.55 -2.47
CA LYS A 354 -0.58 -29.95 -2.15
C LYS A 354 -1.37 -30.03 -0.84
N LEU A 355 -0.97 -29.27 0.17
CA LEU A 355 -1.68 -29.23 1.45
C LEU A 355 -3.14 -28.76 1.27
N ASP A 356 -3.37 -27.72 0.47
CA ASP A 356 -4.72 -27.23 0.16
C ASP A 356 -5.56 -28.30 -0.53
N SER A 357 -4.95 -29.12 -1.39
CA SER A 357 -5.65 -30.25 -2.02
C SER A 357 -6.02 -31.37 -1.02
N ILE A 358 -5.19 -31.59 0.00
CA ILE A 358 -5.44 -32.57 1.08
C ILE A 358 -6.56 -32.07 2.01
N LEU A 359 -6.50 -30.80 2.39
CA LEU A 359 -7.40 -30.21 3.38
C LEU A 359 -8.75 -29.82 2.77
N ASN A 360 -8.80 -29.46 1.49
CA ASN A 360 -10.00 -28.97 0.81
C ASN A 360 -10.64 -27.79 1.59
N GLU A 361 -11.83 -27.99 2.16
CA GLU A 361 -12.56 -27.00 2.95
C GLU A 361 -12.08 -26.90 4.42
N TRP A 362 -11.34 -27.90 4.90
CA TRP A 362 -10.89 -27.96 6.28
C TRP A 362 -9.72 -27.02 6.54
N LYS A 363 -9.67 -26.43 7.73
CA LYS A 363 -8.56 -25.59 8.17
C LYS A 363 -7.92 -26.18 9.41
N VAL A 364 -6.60 -26.38 9.38
CA VAL A 364 -5.85 -27.03 10.47
C VAL A 364 -6.00 -26.27 11.78
N GLN A 365 -6.11 -24.94 11.70
CA GLN A 365 -6.35 -24.06 12.83
C GLN A 365 -7.63 -24.43 13.60
N ASN A 366 -8.60 -25.10 12.97
CA ASN A 366 -9.84 -25.56 13.60
C ASN A 366 -9.83 -27.06 13.98
N PHE A 367 -8.77 -27.82 13.70
CA PHE A 367 -8.75 -29.27 13.93
C PHE A 367 -9.01 -29.64 15.38
N THR A 368 -8.39 -28.93 16.33
CA THR A 368 -8.62 -29.12 17.77
C THR A 368 -10.12 -29.10 18.12
N SER A 369 -10.83 -28.09 17.63
CA SER A 369 -12.28 -27.94 17.84
C SER A 369 -13.07 -29.09 17.20
N LEU A 370 -12.73 -29.44 15.96
CA LEU A 370 -13.39 -30.53 15.22
C LEU A 370 -13.20 -31.88 15.91
N PHE A 371 -12.01 -32.18 16.42
CA PHE A 371 -11.73 -33.42 17.14
C PHE A 371 -12.40 -33.48 18.50
N ASN A 372 -12.44 -32.38 19.25
CA ASN A 372 -13.22 -32.31 20.49
C ASN A 372 -14.69 -32.65 20.25
N LYS A 373 -15.26 -32.12 19.15
CA LYS A 373 -16.64 -32.41 18.74
C LYS A 373 -16.82 -33.87 18.33
N LEU A 374 -15.90 -34.42 17.52
CA LEU A 374 -15.91 -35.82 17.10
C LEU A 374 -15.88 -36.78 18.30
N LEU A 375 -15.04 -36.49 19.29
CA LEU A 375 -14.87 -37.32 20.48
C LEU A 375 -15.92 -37.06 21.57
N ALA A 376 -16.95 -36.24 21.28
CA ALA A 376 -18.00 -35.84 22.21
C ALA A 376 -17.46 -35.33 23.57
N ARG A 377 -16.32 -34.63 23.56
CA ARG A 377 -15.72 -34.10 24.79
C ARG A 377 -16.40 -32.82 25.22
N ALA A 378 -16.73 -32.73 26.50
CA ALA A 378 -17.14 -31.48 27.10
C ALA A 378 -15.94 -30.54 27.20
N THR A 379 -16.02 -29.38 26.55
CA THR A 379 -14.95 -28.38 26.57
C THR A 379 -15.51 -27.00 26.86
N ASN A 380 -14.77 -26.19 27.62
CA ASN A 380 -15.15 -24.82 27.91
C ASN A 380 -14.87 -23.93 26.70
N ILE A 381 -15.93 -23.39 26.10
CA ILE A 381 -15.85 -22.41 25.02
C ILE A 381 -15.74 -21.02 25.64
N TYR A 382 -14.81 -20.21 25.14
CA TYR A 382 -14.65 -18.82 25.55
C TYR A 382 -14.57 -17.89 24.35
N ASP A 383 -14.94 -16.65 24.60
CA ASP A 383 -14.83 -15.54 23.67
C ASP A 383 -13.53 -14.80 23.96
N LEU A 384 -12.83 -14.45 22.89
CA LEU A 384 -11.54 -13.76 22.93
C LEU A 384 -11.61 -12.54 22.02
N THR A 385 -11.38 -11.36 22.57
CA THR A 385 -11.24 -10.11 21.83
C THR A 385 -9.82 -9.58 21.97
N ILE A 386 -9.19 -9.29 20.83
CA ILE A 386 -7.83 -8.78 20.78
C ILE A 386 -7.83 -7.44 20.06
N GLN A 387 -7.27 -6.43 20.74
CA GLN A 387 -6.99 -5.13 20.17
C GLN A 387 -5.49 -4.96 19.98
N ASN A 388 -5.09 -4.75 18.73
CA ASN A 388 -3.72 -4.45 18.34
C ASN A 388 -3.45 -2.95 18.53
N VAL A 389 -2.63 -2.61 19.54
CA VAL A 389 -2.38 -1.22 19.93
C VAL A 389 -1.12 -0.66 19.25
N LYS A 390 -0.04 -1.46 19.21
CA LYS A 390 1.26 -1.06 18.64
C LYS A 390 2.00 -2.21 17.94
N ARG A 391 1.38 -3.38 17.81
CA ARG A 391 1.97 -4.51 17.08
C ARG A 391 1.60 -4.38 15.60
N ASN A 392 2.22 -5.20 14.76
CA ASN A 392 1.88 -5.23 13.34
C ASN A 392 0.43 -5.70 13.19
N SER A 393 -0.48 -4.81 12.75
CA SER A 393 -1.90 -5.10 12.52
C SER A 393 -2.13 -6.08 11.37
N LEU A 394 -1.11 -6.34 10.54
CA LEU A 394 -1.18 -7.35 9.49
C LEU A 394 -1.22 -8.77 10.08
N ARG A 395 -0.74 -8.98 11.31
CA ARG A 395 -0.78 -10.29 11.99
C ARG A 395 -2.02 -10.42 12.87
N VAL A 396 -2.65 -11.59 12.81
CA VAL A 396 -3.75 -11.96 13.68
C VAL A 396 -3.25 -13.02 14.67
N TYR A 397 -3.41 -12.72 15.96
CA TYR A 397 -3.02 -13.58 17.06
C TYR A 397 -4.21 -14.47 17.41
N ALA A 398 -4.05 -15.77 17.30
CA ALA A 398 -5.13 -16.73 17.50
C ALA A 398 -4.73 -17.82 18.51
N PRO A 399 -5.67 -18.31 19.33
CA PRO A 399 -5.42 -19.42 20.24
C PRO A 399 -5.31 -20.74 19.47
N TYR A 400 -4.65 -21.74 20.06
CA TYR A 400 -4.51 -23.07 19.45
C TYR A 400 -5.82 -23.88 19.43
N GLY A 401 -6.79 -23.50 20.26
CA GLY A 401 -8.14 -24.08 20.31
C GLY A 401 -9.17 -23.33 19.48
N LEU A 402 -8.80 -22.71 18.35
CA LEU A 402 -9.69 -21.86 17.56
C LEU A 402 -10.93 -22.62 17.07
N ILE A 403 -12.12 -22.12 17.42
CA ILE A 403 -13.41 -22.62 16.95
C ILE A 403 -13.89 -21.81 15.75
N SER A 404 -13.68 -20.49 15.78
CA SER A 404 -14.16 -19.61 14.72
C SER A 404 -13.61 -19.98 13.35
N LYS A 405 -14.52 -20.06 12.38
CA LYS A 405 -14.24 -20.46 11.00
C LYS A 405 -14.01 -19.24 10.10
N PRO A 406 -13.49 -19.43 8.87
CA PRO A 406 -13.33 -18.34 7.91
C PRO A 406 -14.60 -17.50 7.70
N GLU A 407 -15.79 -18.11 7.72
CA GLU A 407 -17.06 -17.40 7.53
C GLU A 407 -17.43 -16.50 8.71
N GLU A 408 -16.92 -16.79 9.90
CA GLU A 408 -17.16 -16.04 11.14
C GLU A 408 -16.12 -14.94 11.37
N LEU A 409 -15.03 -14.94 10.60
CA LEU A 409 -13.89 -14.01 10.72
C LEU A 409 -13.67 -13.23 9.42
N PRO A 410 -14.63 -12.37 9.01
CA PRO A 410 -14.47 -11.59 7.78
C PRO A 410 -13.28 -10.63 7.87
N GLY A 411 -12.43 -10.63 6.83
CA GLY A 411 -11.22 -9.81 6.79
C GLY A 411 -10.02 -10.42 7.52
N ILE A 412 -10.08 -11.71 7.85
CA ILE A 412 -8.98 -12.51 8.38
C ILE A 412 -8.77 -13.73 7.48
N ASP A 413 -7.56 -13.86 6.94
CA ASP A 413 -7.15 -14.98 6.11
C ASP A 413 -6.52 -16.09 6.97
N PHE A 414 -6.90 -17.33 6.67
CA PHE A 414 -6.29 -18.53 7.23
C PHE A 414 -5.11 -18.94 6.34
N ILE A 415 -3.89 -18.73 6.83
CA ILE A 415 -2.68 -18.98 6.05
C ILE A 415 -2.23 -20.41 6.29
N ASN A 416 -2.46 -21.26 5.29
CA ASN A 416 -2.07 -22.67 5.24
C ASN A 416 -2.47 -23.40 6.54
N ASP A 417 -1.55 -24.14 7.16
CA ASP A 417 -1.69 -24.73 8.49
C ASP A 417 -1.02 -23.90 9.61
N GLY A 418 -0.40 -22.78 9.26
CA GLY A 418 0.44 -22.00 10.16
C GLY A 418 -0.36 -21.07 11.08
N PHE A 419 -0.84 -19.95 10.54
CA PHE A 419 -1.30 -18.81 11.33
C PHE A 419 -2.42 -18.03 10.63
N LEU A 420 -2.92 -16.98 11.28
CA LEU A 420 -3.94 -16.08 10.72
C LEU A 420 -3.33 -14.72 10.35
N ARG A 421 -3.82 -14.12 9.28
CA ARG A 421 -3.36 -12.81 8.78
C ARG A 421 -4.55 -11.90 8.50
N SER A 422 -4.36 -10.59 8.58
CA SER A 422 -5.35 -9.65 8.08
C SER A 422 -5.45 -9.74 6.56
N SER A 423 -6.67 -9.77 6.03
CA SER A 423 -6.89 -9.64 4.59
C SER A 423 -6.57 -8.23 4.08
N ASN A 424 -6.58 -7.22 4.96
CA ASN A 424 -6.18 -5.85 4.60
C ASN A 424 -4.66 -5.72 4.62
N THR A 425 -4.05 -5.84 3.44
CA THR A 425 -2.59 -5.86 3.28
C THR A 425 -1.91 -4.51 3.56
N LEU A 426 -2.66 -3.42 3.57
CA LEU A 426 -2.11 -2.06 3.74
C LEU A 426 -2.13 -1.58 5.19
N PHE A 427 -3.22 -1.85 5.92
CA PHE A 427 -3.45 -1.30 7.26
C PHE A 427 -3.68 -2.36 8.32
N GLY A 428 -3.90 -3.61 7.91
CA GLY A 428 -4.17 -4.71 8.82
C GLY A 428 -5.51 -4.62 9.54
N THR A 429 -5.67 -5.48 10.55
CA THR A 429 -6.85 -5.55 11.42
C THR A 429 -6.45 -5.11 12.84
N SER A 430 -7.03 -4.01 13.32
CA SER A 430 -6.70 -3.44 14.63
C SER A 430 -7.46 -4.08 15.78
N GLU A 431 -8.62 -4.67 15.53
CA GLU A 431 -9.46 -5.29 16.55
C GLU A 431 -10.26 -6.43 15.93
N TYR A 432 -10.31 -7.56 16.64
CA TYR A 432 -11.03 -8.75 16.19
C TYR A 432 -11.44 -9.61 17.38
N SER A 433 -12.52 -10.35 17.20
CA SER A 433 -13.08 -11.28 18.19
C SER A 433 -13.20 -12.66 17.59
N MET A 434 -12.96 -13.69 18.40
CA MET A 434 -13.04 -15.09 18.01
C MET A 434 -13.50 -15.97 19.16
N LYS A 435 -13.94 -17.18 18.83
CA LYS A 435 -14.29 -18.23 19.79
C LYS A 435 -13.23 -19.31 19.80
N ALA A 436 -12.93 -19.82 20.99
CA ALA A 436 -11.97 -20.88 21.18
C ALA A 436 -12.33 -21.81 22.33
N THR A 437 -11.64 -22.94 22.43
CA THR A 437 -11.80 -23.95 23.47
C THR A 437 -10.49 -24.17 24.23
N THR A 438 -10.58 -24.39 25.54
CA THR A 438 -9.40 -24.56 26.40
C THR A 438 -8.75 -25.93 26.30
N LEU A 439 -9.52 -26.97 25.94
CA LEU A 439 -9.01 -28.33 25.81
C LEU A 439 -8.39 -28.53 24.43
N GLN A 440 -7.06 -28.60 24.38
CA GLN A 440 -6.33 -28.91 23.16
C GLN A 440 -6.19 -30.43 23.01
N ILE A 441 -6.60 -30.98 21.87
CA ILE A 441 -6.32 -32.36 21.50
C ILE A 441 -5.38 -32.32 20.31
N ASP A 442 -4.22 -32.93 20.48
CA ASP A 442 -3.32 -33.27 19.38
C ASP A 442 -3.85 -34.49 18.61
N ALA A 443 -5.08 -34.43 18.12
CA ALA A 443 -5.74 -35.62 17.55
C ALA A 443 -5.15 -36.04 16.19
N TRP A 444 -4.34 -35.19 15.56
CA TRP A 444 -3.42 -35.58 14.48
C TRP A 444 -2.40 -36.65 14.92
N ARG A 445 -2.18 -36.85 16.23
CA ARG A 445 -1.32 -37.89 16.81
C ARG A 445 -2.04 -39.21 17.07
N MET A 446 -3.37 -39.27 16.85
CA MET A 446 -4.12 -40.52 17.01
C MET A 446 -3.59 -41.58 16.03
N SER A 447 -3.59 -42.84 16.46
CA SER A 447 -3.21 -43.94 15.58
C SER A 447 -4.24 -44.08 14.47
N ASP A 448 -3.78 -44.57 13.33
CA ASP A 448 -4.65 -44.76 12.17
C ASP A 448 -5.79 -45.72 12.51
N SER A 449 -5.53 -46.73 13.34
CA SER A 449 -6.56 -47.64 13.86
C SER A 449 -7.63 -46.95 14.72
N ILE A 450 -7.25 -45.98 15.56
CA ILE A 450 -8.21 -45.23 16.37
C ILE A 450 -9.01 -44.28 15.47
N MET A 451 -8.35 -43.63 14.50
CA MET A 451 -9.01 -42.77 13.52
C MET A 451 -10.01 -43.55 12.64
N GLU A 452 -9.64 -44.77 12.23
CA GLU A 452 -10.48 -45.69 11.46
C GLU A 452 -11.66 -46.25 12.26
N ALA A 453 -11.56 -46.32 13.60
CA ALA A 453 -12.68 -46.70 14.45
C ALA A 453 -13.83 -45.67 14.44
N PHE A 454 -13.57 -44.42 14.00
CA PHE A 454 -14.58 -43.36 13.88
C PHE A 454 -15.30 -43.33 12.52
N ILE A 455 -15.16 -44.37 11.68
CA ILE A 455 -15.73 -44.38 10.33
C ILE A 455 -17.27 -44.54 10.34
N SER A 456 -17.98 -43.39 10.36
CA SER A 456 -19.22 -43.07 9.62
C SER A 456 -19.47 -41.55 9.62
N GLU A 457 -20.30 -41.04 8.68
CA GLU A 457 -20.67 -39.63 8.34
C GLU A 457 -19.57 -38.55 8.23
N GLN A 458 -18.43 -38.65 8.92
CA GLN A 458 -17.33 -37.66 8.93
C GLN A 458 -16.04 -38.21 8.27
N SER A 459 -16.18 -39.20 7.37
CA SER A 459 -15.04 -39.85 6.71
C SER A 459 -14.15 -38.86 5.96
N SER A 460 -14.70 -37.78 5.40
CA SER A 460 -13.93 -36.75 4.69
C SER A 460 -12.95 -36.02 5.61
N PHE A 461 -13.38 -35.62 6.81
CA PHE A 461 -12.51 -34.96 7.80
C PHE A 461 -11.44 -35.92 8.33
N ILE A 462 -11.81 -37.16 8.67
CA ILE A 462 -10.88 -38.17 9.18
C ILE A 462 -9.78 -38.47 8.15
N ASN A 463 -10.17 -38.62 6.87
CA ASN A 463 -9.22 -38.84 5.79
C ASN A 463 -8.29 -37.63 5.61
N ALA A 464 -8.83 -36.41 5.59
CA ALA A 464 -8.02 -35.19 5.49
C ALA A 464 -7.03 -35.06 6.67
N ALA A 465 -7.44 -35.41 7.89
CA ALA A 465 -6.58 -35.40 9.05
C ALA A 465 -5.48 -36.49 9.00
N LYS A 466 -5.78 -37.68 8.46
CA LYS A 466 -4.81 -38.76 8.24
C LYS A 466 -3.76 -38.35 7.19
N GLU A 467 -4.20 -37.81 6.07
CA GLU A 467 -3.29 -37.30 5.03
C GLU A 467 -2.48 -36.09 5.52
N TYR A 468 -3.08 -35.20 6.31
CA TYR A 468 -2.36 -34.09 6.94
C TYR A 468 -1.24 -34.59 7.88
N LYS A 469 -1.49 -35.66 8.65
CA LYS A 469 -0.45 -36.29 9.47
C LYS A 469 0.72 -36.77 8.61
N HIS A 470 0.48 -37.40 7.47
CA HIS A 470 1.54 -37.79 6.53
C HIS A 470 2.31 -36.57 6.01
N PHE A 471 1.60 -35.50 5.64
CA PHE A 471 2.19 -34.23 5.21
C PHE A 471 3.12 -33.61 6.28
N VAL A 472 2.70 -33.63 7.54
CA VAL A 472 3.49 -33.14 8.68
C VAL A 472 4.81 -33.91 8.80
N TYR A 473 4.75 -35.25 8.79
CA TYR A 473 5.96 -36.07 8.91
C TYR A 473 6.91 -35.87 7.73
N SER A 474 6.40 -35.64 6.51
CA SER A 474 7.24 -35.43 5.34
C SER A 474 7.87 -34.03 5.25
N ASN A 475 7.22 -33.00 5.81
CA ASN A 475 7.61 -31.60 5.58
C ASN A 475 8.06 -30.84 6.84
N TYR A 476 7.93 -31.42 8.04
CA TYR A 476 8.28 -30.74 9.30
C TYR A 476 9.26 -31.55 10.18
N THR A 477 9.95 -32.54 9.62
CA THR A 477 10.94 -33.38 10.34
C THR A 477 12.36 -33.24 9.78
N GLN A 478 12.57 -32.33 8.84
CA GLN A 478 13.84 -32.03 8.20
C GLN A 478 14.75 -31.17 9.09
N LEU A 479 16.05 -31.45 9.02
CA LEU A 479 17.12 -30.66 9.60
C LEU A 479 18.29 -30.60 8.60
N PRO A 480 19.12 -29.54 8.61
CA PRO A 480 20.40 -29.55 7.92
C PRO A 480 21.24 -30.76 8.36
N GLU A 481 21.85 -31.48 7.41
CA GLU A 481 22.55 -32.75 7.70
C GLU A 481 23.68 -32.58 8.74
N THR A 482 24.44 -31.48 8.67
CA THR A 482 25.51 -31.19 9.64
C THR A 482 24.96 -31.04 11.05
N LEU A 483 23.89 -30.26 11.22
CA LEU A 483 23.23 -30.08 12.51
C LEU A 483 22.63 -31.40 13.01
N LYS A 484 22.04 -32.20 12.11
CA LYS A 484 21.46 -33.49 12.46
C LYS A 484 22.51 -34.44 13.04
N GLU A 485 23.68 -34.56 12.40
CA GLU A 485 24.78 -35.39 12.91
C GLU A 485 25.22 -34.92 14.30
N ARG A 486 25.30 -33.60 14.51
CA ARG A 486 25.69 -33.00 15.78
C ARG A 486 24.65 -33.25 16.89
N LEU A 487 23.36 -33.08 16.59
CA LEU A 487 22.28 -33.36 17.52
C LEU A 487 22.15 -34.86 17.84
N ASP A 488 22.41 -35.74 16.87
CA ASP A 488 22.45 -37.19 17.09
C ASP A 488 23.62 -37.60 17.99
N GLN A 489 24.76 -36.92 17.88
CA GLN A 489 25.87 -37.09 18.82
C GLN A 489 25.46 -36.65 20.23
N TYR A 490 24.93 -35.43 20.39
CA TYR A 490 24.46 -34.92 21.68
C TYR A 490 23.44 -35.86 22.32
N ARG A 491 22.47 -36.33 21.53
CA ARG A 491 21.47 -37.32 21.96
C ARG A 491 22.10 -38.58 22.56
N ARG A 492 23.13 -39.13 21.91
CA ARG A 492 23.84 -40.33 22.39
C ARG A 492 24.68 -40.04 23.64
N GLU A 493 25.36 -38.90 23.70
CA GLU A 493 26.18 -38.50 24.85
C GLU A 493 25.34 -38.37 26.13
N HIS A 494 24.09 -37.92 26.00
CA HIS A 494 23.17 -37.76 27.12
C HIS A 494 22.17 -38.91 27.30
N ASN A 495 22.35 -40.04 26.61
CA ASN A 495 21.46 -41.21 26.65
C ASN A 495 19.98 -40.90 26.38
N LEU A 496 19.71 -39.98 25.44
CA LEU A 496 18.38 -39.52 25.06
C LEU A 496 17.83 -40.35 23.89
N ASP A 497 17.64 -41.65 24.07
CA ASP A 497 17.05 -42.53 23.06
C ASP A 497 15.54 -42.68 23.24
N ILE A 498 14.77 -42.45 22.17
CA ILE A 498 13.29 -42.46 22.21
C ILE A 498 12.71 -43.80 22.70
N GLU A 499 13.41 -44.91 22.44
CA GLU A 499 13.03 -46.26 22.89
C GLU A 499 12.99 -46.39 24.42
N GLY A 500 13.73 -45.53 25.14
CA GLY A 500 13.72 -45.46 26.59
C GLY A 500 12.51 -44.75 27.19
N TYR A 501 11.62 -44.17 26.37
CA TYR A 501 10.51 -43.34 26.84
C TYR A 501 9.15 -43.90 26.42
N MET A 502 8.21 -43.90 27.38
CA MET A 502 6.86 -44.43 27.18
C MET A 502 6.00 -43.60 26.21
N SER A 503 6.39 -42.35 25.93
CA SER A 503 5.68 -41.49 24.98
C SER A 503 6.60 -40.40 24.41
N PRO A 504 6.30 -39.86 23.22
CA PRO A 504 7.04 -38.73 22.67
C PRO A 504 7.03 -37.49 23.56
N ASN A 505 5.99 -37.27 24.38
CA ASN A 505 5.96 -36.16 25.35
C ASN A 505 6.94 -36.39 26.49
N ALA A 506 7.07 -37.62 26.97
CA ALA A 506 8.08 -37.96 27.98
C ALA A 506 9.50 -37.75 27.43
N PHE A 507 9.71 -38.12 26.16
CA PHE A 507 10.98 -37.86 25.48
C PHE A 507 11.26 -36.36 25.30
N ALA A 508 10.28 -35.59 24.83
CA ALA A 508 10.40 -34.14 24.69
C ALA A 508 10.71 -33.45 26.04
N ASN A 509 10.04 -33.87 27.13
CA ASN A 509 10.32 -33.36 28.47
C ASN A 509 11.74 -33.71 28.93
N ALA A 510 12.26 -34.89 28.58
CA ALA A 510 13.63 -35.26 28.90
C ALA A 510 14.63 -34.38 28.15
N ILE A 511 14.41 -34.09 26.86
CA ILE A 511 15.22 -33.13 26.09
C ILE A 511 15.17 -31.74 26.73
N ILE A 512 13.97 -31.25 27.06
CA ILE A 512 13.78 -29.94 27.71
C ILE A 512 14.58 -29.87 29.02
N ASN A 513 14.46 -30.88 29.87
CA ASN A 513 15.19 -30.94 31.14
C ASN A 513 16.71 -30.97 30.92
N GLN A 514 17.19 -31.72 29.93
CA GLN A 514 18.61 -31.78 29.61
C GLN A 514 19.14 -30.42 29.16
N VAL A 515 18.46 -29.78 28.20
CA VAL A 515 18.84 -28.43 27.72
C VAL A 515 18.83 -27.43 28.88
N HIS A 516 17.80 -27.45 29.74
CA HIS A 516 17.76 -26.59 30.93
C HIS A 516 18.85 -26.86 31.96
N SER A 517 19.38 -28.08 32.03
CA SER A 517 20.44 -28.42 32.99
C SER A 517 21.80 -27.81 32.61
N GLU A 518 21.99 -27.50 31.33
CA GLU A 518 23.25 -26.98 30.78
C GLU A 518 23.15 -25.53 30.31
N ASN A 519 21.93 -24.97 30.24
CA ASN A 519 21.69 -23.65 29.68
C ASN A 519 20.87 -22.77 30.62
N SER A 520 21.06 -21.46 30.51
CA SER A 520 20.37 -20.43 31.29
C SER A 520 19.58 -19.48 30.40
N TYR A 521 18.48 -18.93 30.92
CA TYR A 521 17.71 -17.90 30.23
C TYR A 521 18.21 -16.50 30.59
N THR A 522 18.50 -15.66 29.60
CA THR A 522 18.99 -14.29 29.73
C THR A 522 18.35 -13.36 28.68
N LEU A 523 18.09 -12.10 29.05
CA LEU A 523 17.63 -11.11 28.06
C LEU A 523 18.78 -10.52 27.24
N SER A 524 20.02 -10.97 27.48
CA SER A 524 21.21 -10.47 26.79
C SER A 524 22.13 -11.61 26.38
N PRO A 525 21.67 -12.52 25.50
CA PRO A 525 22.46 -13.67 25.05
C PRO A 525 23.60 -13.28 24.09
N GLY A 526 23.64 -12.02 23.60
CA GLY A 526 24.52 -11.63 22.51
C GLY A 526 23.98 -12.06 21.15
N LEU A 527 24.77 -11.85 20.10
CA LEU A 527 24.43 -12.29 18.73
C LEU A 527 25.18 -13.59 18.42
N THR A 528 24.56 -14.46 17.63
CA THR A 528 25.27 -15.57 16.99
C THR A 528 26.33 -15.01 16.02
N PRO A 529 27.57 -15.53 16.03
CA PRO A 529 28.61 -15.14 15.09
C PRO A 529 28.22 -15.39 13.63
N GLU A 530 28.74 -14.56 12.73
CA GLU A 530 28.45 -14.68 11.30
C GLU A 530 29.00 -16.00 10.73
N GLY A 531 28.12 -16.78 10.11
CA GLY A 531 28.48 -18.06 9.49
C GLY A 531 28.26 -19.28 10.39
N GLU A 532 27.90 -19.09 11.66
CA GLU A 532 27.59 -20.18 12.59
C GLU A 532 26.11 -20.54 12.59
N ASP A 533 25.83 -21.83 12.83
CA ASP A 533 24.47 -22.33 13.05
C ASP A 533 23.96 -21.86 14.42
N PHE A 534 22.75 -21.30 14.45
CA PHE A 534 22.18 -20.73 15.67
C PHE A 534 21.99 -21.78 16.77
N VAL A 535 21.54 -22.99 16.42
CA VAL A 535 21.29 -24.06 17.39
C VAL A 535 22.61 -24.64 17.89
N GLU A 536 23.60 -24.82 17.02
CA GLU A 536 24.92 -25.29 17.45
C GLU A 536 25.60 -24.30 18.39
N TYR A 537 25.63 -23.01 18.00
CA TYR A 537 26.21 -21.97 18.84
C TYR A 537 25.52 -21.89 20.19
N PHE A 538 24.18 -21.95 20.22
CA PHE A 538 23.43 -21.96 21.46
C PHE A 538 23.76 -23.16 22.35
N LEU A 539 23.65 -24.38 21.83
CA LEU A 539 23.76 -25.58 22.66
C LEU A 539 25.19 -25.86 23.12
N PHE A 540 26.19 -25.51 22.32
CA PHE A 540 27.57 -25.97 22.53
C PHE A 540 28.57 -24.87 22.88
N GLU A 541 28.29 -23.61 22.57
CA GLU A 541 29.25 -22.51 22.76
C GLU A 541 28.72 -21.41 23.69
N ASN A 542 27.44 -21.07 23.57
CA ASN A 542 26.80 -19.98 24.30
C ASN A 542 25.57 -20.47 25.07
N GLN A 543 25.82 -20.96 26.29
CA GLN A 543 24.83 -21.54 27.20
C GLN A 543 23.85 -20.52 27.83
N GLY A 544 23.63 -19.37 27.18
CA GLY A 544 22.69 -18.33 27.59
C GLY A 544 21.79 -17.92 26.42
N VAL A 545 20.46 -17.98 26.59
CA VAL A 545 19.44 -17.54 25.60
C VAL A 545 18.46 -16.52 26.12
#